data_AF-A0AA97LI04-F1
#
_entry.id   AF-A0AA97LI04-F1
#
_cell.length_a   1.000
_cell.length_b   1.000
_cell.length_c   1.000
_cell.angle_alpha   90.00
_cell.angle_beta   90.00
_cell.angle_gamma   90.00
#
_symmetry.space_group_name_H-M   'P 1'
#
loop_
_entity.id
_entity.type
_entity.pdbx_description
1 polymer ?
#
loop_
_entity_poly.entity_id
_entity_poly.type
_entity_poly.pdbx_seq_one_letter_code
_entity_poly.pdbx_strand_id
1 'polypeptide(L)'
;MSQSSRLAESPQLSKSSLLNILGSPQPERMSLSDSMPPTPKSGTPSPGPPQLPLLGASCLDGDWESREELRLRELEEARARAAQMEKTMRWWSDCTANWREKWSKVRAERNKAREDVRHLRQKLETLTKELTSLKRERQEILNENEQLGKELARLKGESEGEKELDNRVASEKESEEVSPEQEPVRDVGSEKLSKNKSLQEFELMENLLKSKQEGSECWDQRSSVSVRSSFTRQERNRLLWEDVSVIEEDATKITALKLRLDESQKVLLKEREDKLSLSKNIEKLEGELSQWKIKFEELNKNKQEVLKQLNILKEIHQDELGRISEDLEDELGARSSMDKKLAELRSEMERLQAENAAEWGKRERLETEKLNLERENKKLRAQIEDLEEVLARKRRQTASALDTDLKTIQTELFEKNKELADLKHVHAKLKKQYQEKTAELAHANRRVEQHEGEVKKLRLRVEELKKELAQAEDELDEAHNQVRKLQRSLDEQTEQGENLQVQLDHLQSRLRRQQNIPLFGKIRASRFGPDNPGEGTSDLDEDEDLQIQVP
;
A
#
# COMPACT_ATOMS: atom_id res chain seq x y z
N MET A 1 42.18 22.40 48.38
CA MET A 1 40.98 23.08 48.92
C MET A 1 39.82 22.71 48.01
N SER A 2 39.12 21.63 48.34
CA SER A 2 37.78 21.61 48.94
C SER A 2 36.71 21.52 47.84
N GLN A 3 36.30 20.31 47.45
CA GLN A 3 35.08 19.62 47.93
C GLN A 3 33.81 20.48 47.78
N SER A 4 32.87 20.04 46.92
CA SER A 4 31.64 19.43 47.43
C SER A 4 30.81 18.76 46.34
N SER A 5 30.48 17.52 46.62
CA SER A 5 29.64 16.57 45.90
C SER A 5 28.15 16.91 46.04
N ARG A 6 27.33 16.64 45.02
CA ARG A 6 25.94 16.18 45.19
C ARG A 6 25.58 15.12 44.14
N LEU A 7 25.32 13.94 44.68
CA LEU A 7 24.71 12.75 44.09
C LEU A 7 23.17 12.84 44.18
N ALA A 8 22.49 11.96 43.43
CA ALA A 8 21.06 11.59 43.43
C ALA A 8 20.20 12.42 42.45
N GLU A 9 19.34 11.86 41.58
CA GLU A 9 18.65 10.56 41.56
C GLU A 9 18.53 10.00 40.13
N SER A 10 18.66 8.68 39.98
CA SER A 10 18.26 7.95 38.76
C SER A 10 16.86 7.34 38.96
N PRO A 11 15.95 7.38 37.98
CA PRO A 11 14.70 6.65 38.08
C PRO A 11 14.97 5.15 37.88
N GLN A 12 14.72 4.37 38.93
CA GLN A 12 14.62 2.91 38.91
C GLN A 12 13.47 2.50 37.98
N LEU A 13 13.79 2.06 36.76
CA LEU A 13 12.84 1.37 35.90
C LEU A 13 12.81 -0.12 36.28
N SER A 14 11.63 -0.57 36.69
CA SER A 14 11.36 -1.91 37.19
C SER A 14 11.59 -2.99 36.12
N LYS A 15 12.17 -4.12 36.55
CA LYS A 15 12.40 -5.34 35.74
C LYS A 15 11.11 -6.03 35.23
N SER A 16 9.94 -5.44 35.45
CA SER A 16 8.64 -5.97 35.00
C SER A 16 8.26 -5.58 33.57
N SER A 17 8.92 -4.60 32.94
CA SER A 17 8.58 -4.15 31.58
C SER A 17 9.30 -4.87 30.44
N LEU A 18 10.26 -5.76 30.73
CA LEU A 18 11.05 -6.45 29.69
C LEU A 18 10.55 -7.85 29.31
N LEU A 19 9.42 -8.31 29.89
CA LEU A 19 8.84 -9.63 29.59
C LEU A 19 7.61 -9.60 28.66
N ASN A 20 7.23 -8.45 28.10
CA ASN A 20 6.09 -8.36 27.17
C ASN A 20 6.48 -8.35 25.67
N ILE A 21 7.76 -8.56 25.32
CA ILE A 21 8.24 -8.45 23.92
C ILE A 21 8.69 -9.81 23.32
N LEU A 22 8.52 -10.92 24.04
CA LEU A 22 8.79 -12.27 23.51
C LEU A 22 7.60 -13.21 23.79
N GLY A 23 6.52 -13.02 23.04
CA GLY A 23 5.41 -13.97 22.96
C GLY A 23 5.39 -14.66 21.59
N SER A 24 5.80 -15.93 21.55
CA SER A 24 5.49 -16.85 20.44
C SER A 24 3.96 -17.05 20.34
N PRO A 25 3.35 -17.06 19.14
CA PRO A 25 1.96 -17.49 19.03
C PRO A 25 1.91 -18.98 18.71
N GLN A 26 1.48 -19.77 19.70
CA GLN A 26 0.86 -21.09 19.51
C GLN A 26 -0.64 -20.87 19.24
N PRO A 27 -1.33 -21.70 18.43
CA PRO A 27 -2.60 -21.32 17.83
C PRO A 27 -3.74 -21.49 18.84
N GLU A 28 -4.30 -20.39 19.33
CA GLU A 28 -5.58 -20.42 20.02
C GLU A 28 -6.71 -20.55 18.99
N ARG A 29 -7.41 -21.68 19.12
CA ARG A 29 -8.62 -22.04 18.42
C ARG A 29 -9.74 -21.09 18.87
N MET A 30 -10.09 -20.10 18.04
CA MET A 30 -11.27 -19.26 18.28
C MET A 30 -12.53 -20.14 18.17
N SER A 31 -13.10 -20.48 19.33
CA SER A 31 -14.48 -20.93 19.46
C SER A 31 -15.41 -19.74 19.21
N LEU A 32 -16.17 -19.80 18.12
CA LEU A 32 -17.29 -18.88 17.88
C LEU A 32 -18.39 -19.19 18.89
N SER A 33 -18.59 -18.26 19.83
CA SER A 33 -19.86 -18.11 20.54
C SER A 33 -20.66 -17.06 19.79
N ASP A 34 -21.69 -17.46 19.07
CA ASP A 34 -22.78 -16.56 18.73
C ASP A 34 -24.12 -17.28 18.88
N SER A 35 -24.88 -16.75 19.83
CA SER A 35 -26.23 -17.14 20.18
C SER A 35 -27.19 -16.78 19.04
N MET A 36 -27.78 -17.79 18.41
CA MET A 36 -28.94 -17.60 17.53
C MET A 36 -30.24 -17.69 18.37
N PRO A 37 -31.24 -16.82 18.13
CA PRO A 37 -32.55 -16.95 18.76
C PRO A 37 -33.30 -18.16 18.17
N PRO A 38 -34.19 -18.83 18.94
CA PRO A 38 -34.87 -20.03 18.46
C PRO A 38 -35.97 -19.66 17.46
N THR A 39 -36.01 -20.36 16.32
CA THR A 39 -37.15 -20.36 15.40
C THR A 39 -38.30 -21.18 16.00
N PRO A 40 -39.57 -20.74 15.90
CA PRO A 40 -40.69 -21.53 16.37
C PRO A 40 -41.00 -22.66 15.39
N LYS A 41 -41.31 -23.84 15.92
CA LYS A 41 -41.94 -24.96 15.21
C LYS A 41 -43.47 -24.81 15.27
N SER A 42 -44.12 -24.77 14.12
CA SER A 42 -45.53 -25.11 13.83
C SER A 42 -45.63 -25.16 12.29
N GLY A 43 -46.10 -26.19 11.59
CA GLY A 43 -47.11 -27.18 11.94
C GLY A 43 -48.49 -26.68 11.52
N THR A 44 -48.85 -26.79 10.22
CA THR A 44 -50.21 -26.98 9.64
C THR A 44 -50.19 -26.79 8.10
N PRO A 45 -51.19 -27.32 7.36
CA PRO A 45 -50.98 -28.04 6.11
C PRO A 45 -51.11 -27.19 4.84
N SER A 46 -50.58 -27.77 3.76
CA SER A 46 -50.74 -27.37 2.37
C SER A 46 -52.21 -27.08 2.00
N PRO A 47 -52.55 -25.90 1.43
CA PRO A 47 -53.76 -25.75 0.64
C PRO A 47 -53.48 -26.28 -0.77
N GLY A 48 -54.30 -27.24 -1.21
CA GLY A 48 -54.34 -27.70 -2.60
C GLY A 48 -54.64 -26.57 -3.60
N PRO A 49 -54.51 -26.84 -4.91
CA PRO A 49 -54.57 -25.81 -5.93
C PRO A 49 -55.97 -25.16 -5.97
N PRO A 50 -56.09 -23.82 -6.04
CA PRO A 50 -57.37 -23.21 -6.31
C PRO A 50 -57.77 -23.49 -7.76
N GLN A 51 -58.98 -24.01 -7.90
CA GLN A 51 -59.66 -24.25 -9.17
C GLN A 51 -59.81 -22.92 -9.92
N LEU A 52 -59.46 -22.93 -11.20
CA LEU A 52 -59.69 -21.84 -12.14
C LEU A 52 -61.19 -21.75 -12.50
N PRO A 53 -61.81 -20.56 -12.45
CA PRO A 53 -63.03 -20.32 -13.19
C PRO A 53 -62.68 -20.07 -14.65
N LEU A 54 -63.23 -20.92 -15.50
CA LEU A 54 -63.34 -20.77 -16.94
C LEU A 54 -64.08 -19.46 -17.28
N LEU A 55 -63.44 -18.54 -18.03
CA LEU A 55 -64.12 -17.48 -18.79
C LEU A 55 -63.16 -16.84 -19.81
N GLY A 56 -63.55 -16.86 -21.08
CA GLY A 56 -63.14 -15.85 -22.07
C GLY A 56 -61.82 -16.08 -22.81
N ALA A 57 -61.78 -17.07 -23.70
CA ALA A 57 -60.85 -17.04 -24.83
C ALA A 57 -61.29 -15.92 -25.79
N SER A 58 -60.77 -14.70 -25.64
CA SER A 58 -60.69 -13.64 -26.67
C SER A 58 -60.12 -12.35 -26.04
N CYS A 59 -58.80 -12.29 -25.80
CA CYS A 59 -57.96 -11.08 -25.59
C CYS A 59 -56.52 -11.46 -25.17
N LEU A 60 -55.89 -12.46 -25.82
CA LEU A 60 -54.68 -13.12 -25.32
C LEU A 60 -53.38 -12.75 -26.06
N ASP A 61 -53.16 -11.49 -26.47
CA ASP A 61 -51.86 -11.10 -27.06
C ASP A 61 -51.17 -9.99 -26.26
N GLY A 62 -51.84 -8.87 -25.99
CA GLY A 62 -51.20 -7.72 -25.31
C GLY A 62 -50.90 -7.89 -23.81
N ASP A 63 -51.65 -8.74 -23.09
CA ASP A 63 -51.45 -8.97 -21.65
C ASP A 63 -50.30 -9.97 -21.39
N TRP A 64 -50.05 -10.88 -22.33
CA TRP A 64 -48.91 -11.78 -22.30
C TRP A 64 -47.61 -11.04 -22.61
N GLU A 65 -47.59 -10.17 -23.63
CA GLU A 65 -46.43 -9.34 -23.94
C GLU A 65 -46.06 -8.41 -22.77
N SER A 66 -47.04 -7.77 -22.14
CA SER A 66 -46.81 -6.88 -20.99
C SER A 66 -46.24 -7.63 -19.78
N ARG A 67 -46.73 -8.85 -19.53
CA ARG A 67 -46.27 -9.72 -18.43
C ARG A 67 -44.89 -10.33 -18.71
N GLU A 68 -44.61 -10.68 -19.95
CA GLU A 68 -43.29 -11.16 -20.38
C GLU A 68 -42.27 -10.02 -20.36
N GLU A 69 -42.64 -8.80 -20.76
CA GLU A 69 -41.81 -7.62 -20.61
C GLU A 69 -41.49 -7.30 -19.14
N LEU A 70 -42.47 -7.41 -18.25
CA LEU A 70 -42.24 -7.22 -16.81
C LEU A 70 -41.27 -8.28 -16.28
N ARG A 71 -41.47 -9.55 -16.65
CA ARG A 71 -40.57 -10.65 -16.29
C ARG A 71 -39.15 -10.46 -16.83
N LEU A 72 -39.01 -9.96 -18.04
CA LEU A 72 -37.71 -9.62 -18.64
C LEU A 72 -37.03 -8.49 -17.88
N ARG A 73 -37.76 -7.41 -17.54
CA ARG A 73 -37.24 -6.32 -16.69
C ARG A 73 -36.81 -6.82 -15.30
N GLU A 74 -37.60 -7.67 -14.66
CA GLU A 74 -37.25 -8.27 -13.37
C GLU A 74 -36.00 -9.15 -13.46
N LEU A 75 -35.86 -9.93 -14.54
CA LEU A 75 -34.65 -10.71 -14.83
C LEU A 75 -33.44 -9.82 -15.08
N GLU A 76 -33.62 -8.70 -15.79
CA GLU A 76 -32.56 -7.73 -16.05
C GLU A 76 -32.13 -7.02 -14.77
N GLU A 77 -33.07 -6.66 -13.90
CA GLU A 77 -32.79 -6.08 -12.59
C GLU A 77 -32.08 -7.09 -11.68
N ALA A 78 -32.51 -8.36 -11.68
CA ALA A 78 -31.84 -9.42 -10.96
C ALA A 78 -30.40 -9.65 -11.46
N ARG A 79 -30.18 -9.64 -12.79
CA ARG A 79 -28.83 -9.71 -13.40
C ARG A 79 -27.99 -8.49 -13.03
N ALA A 80 -28.57 -7.29 -13.01
CA ALA A 80 -27.87 -6.07 -12.60
C ALA A 80 -27.46 -6.12 -11.13
N ARG A 81 -28.34 -6.58 -10.24
CA ARG A 81 -28.04 -6.79 -8.81
C ARG A 81 -26.95 -7.85 -8.63
N ALA A 82 -27.01 -8.97 -9.36
CA ALA A 82 -25.99 -10.02 -9.32
C ALA A 82 -24.62 -9.50 -9.80
N ALA A 83 -24.59 -8.74 -10.90
CA ALA A 83 -23.36 -8.12 -11.41
C ALA A 83 -22.76 -7.13 -10.39
N GLN A 84 -23.60 -6.38 -9.66
CA GLN A 84 -23.14 -5.48 -8.60
C GLN A 84 -22.61 -6.25 -7.38
N MET A 85 -23.25 -7.35 -6.98
CA MET A 85 -22.74 -8.25 -5.94
C MET A 85 -21.39 -8.84 -6.34
N GLU A 86 -21.24 -9.27 -7.59
CA GLU A 86 -19.98 -9.77 -8.13
C GLU A 86 -18.85 -8.74 -8.09
N LYS A 87 -19.13 -7.47 -8.43
CA LYS A 87 -18.14 -6.38 -8.29
C LYS A 87 -17.72 -6.20 -6.84
N THR A 88 -18.69 -6.21 -5.93
CA THR A 88 -18.42 -6.10 -4.48
C THR A 88 -17.58 -7.28 -3.98
N MET A 89 -17.91 -8.51 -4.39
CA MET A 89 -17.14 -9.72 -4.05
C MET A 89 -15.72 -9.68 -4.60
N ARG A 90 -15.53 -9.25 -5.85
CA ARG A 90 -14.20 -9.07 -6.44
C ARG A 90 -13.40 -8.03 -5.68
N TRP A 91 -14.00 -6.89 -5.33
CA TRP A 91 -13.35 -5.86 -4.54
C TRP A 91 -12.87 -6.39 -3.17
N TRP A 92 -13.73 -7.12 -2.43
CA TRP A 92 -13.32 -7.74 -1.17
C TRP A 92 -12.22 -8.79 -1.35
N SER A 93 -12.27 -9.58 -2.42
CA SER A 93 -11.22 -10.55 -2.77
C SER A 93 -9.88 -9.86 -3.03
N ASP A 94 -9.88 -8.79 -3.82
CA ASP A 94 -8.68 -8.01 -4.15
C ASP A 94 -8.11 -7.31 -2.92
N CYS A 95 -8.97 -6.74 -2.06
CA CYS A 95 -8.55 -6.19 -0.77
C CYS A 95 -7.87 -7.25 0.09
N THR A 96 -8.45 -8.45 0.18
CA THR A 96 -7.88 -9.55 0.98
C THR A 96 -6.57 -10.06 0.38
N ALA A 97 -6.48 -10.17 -0.95
CA ALA A 97 -5.25 -10.55 -1.64
C ALA A 97 -4.14 -9.53 -1.43
N ASN A 98 -4.44 -8.24 -1.58
CA ASN A 98 -3.49 -7.14 -1.37
C ASN A 98 -2.96 -7.14 0.07
N TRP A 99 -3.84 -7.34 1.05
CA TRP A 99 -3.44 -7.41 2.45
C TRP A 99 -2.55 -8.62 2.74
N ARG A 100 -2.92 -9.81 2.23
CA ARG A 100 -2.08 -11.02 2.34
C ARG A 100 -0.70 -10.81 1.71
N GLU A 101 -0.64 -10.19 0.54
CA GLU A 101 0.62 -9.93 -0.15
C GLU A 101 1.51 -8.97 0.66
N LYS A 102 0.96 -7.84 1.13
CA LYS A 102 1.68 -6.88 1.99
C LYS A 102 2.19 -7.54 3.26
N TRP A 103 1.36 -8.32 3.94
CA TRP A 103 1.77 -9.06 5.14
C TRP A 103 2.80 -10.15 4.84
N SER A 104 2.76 -10.78 3.66
CA SER A 104 3.78 -11.73 3.23
C SER A 104 5.12 -11.03 3.01
N LYS A 105 5.12 -9.87 2.33
CA LYS A 105 6.33 -9.04 2.11
C LYS A 105 6.94 -8.59 3.43
N VAL A 106 6.15 -8.01 4.34
CA VAL A 106 6.63 -7.60 5.67
C VAL A 106 7.20 -8.77 6.46
N ARG A 107 6.54 -9.94 6.42
CA ARG A 107 7.07 -11.16 7.08
C ARG A 107 8.37 -11.63 6.45
N ALA A 108 8.49 -11.59 5.12
CA ALA A 108 9.70 -11.96 4.39
C ALA A 108 10.86 -11.02 4.71
N GLU A 109 10.63 -9.70 4.69
CA GLU A 109 11.63 -8.69 5.07
C GLU A 109 12.08 -8.85 6.52
N ARG A 110 11.13 -9.01 7.46
CA ARG A 110 11.45 -9.31 8.87
C ARG A 110 12.29 -10.58 9.00
N ASN A 111 11.94 -11.64 8.27
CA ASN A 111 12.70 -12.91 8.31
C ASN A 111 14.09 -12.75 7.71
N LYS A 112 14.22 -12.00 6.62
CA LYS A 112 15.50 -11.68 5.98
C LYS A 112 16.39 -10.88 6.94
N ALA A 113 15.88 -9.82 7.57
CA ALA A 113 16.62 -9.06 8.57
C ALA A 113 17.08 -9.95 9.74
N ARG A 114 16.26 -10.93 10.18
CA ARG A 114 16.65 -11.92 11.20
C ARG A 114 17.76 -12.87 10.72
N GLU A 115 17.75 -13.27 9.45
CA GLU A 115 18.81 -14.07 8.84
C GLU A 115 20.11 -13.25 8.74
N ASP A 116 20.03 -12.02 8.24
CA ASP A 116 21.17 -11.12 8.10
C ASP A 116 21.84 -10.85 9.45
N VAL A 117 21.04 -10.64 10.52
CA VAL A 117 21.58 -10.51 11.89
C VAL A 117 22.28 -11.79 12.35
N ARG A 118 21.73 -12.98 12.06
CA ARG A 118 22.41 -14.25 12.37
C ARG A 118 23.71 -14.40 11.60
N HIS A 119 23.70 -14.07 10.31
CA HIS A 119 24.87 -14.11 9.44
C HIS A 119 25.97 -13.15 9.91
N LEU A 120 25.61 -11.91 10.26
CA LEU A 120 26.54 -10.92 10.79
C LEU A 120 27.11 -11.32 12.14
N ARG A 121 26.30 -11.90 13.02
CA ARG A 121 26.79 -12.46 14.30
C ARG A 121 27.80 -13.58 14.07
N GLN A 122 27.54 -14.47 13.13
CA GLN A 122 28.46 -15.56 12.82
C GLN A 122 29.77 -15.04 12.22
N LYS A 123 29.71 -14.07 11.30
CA LYS A 123 30.89 -13.39 10.76
C LYS A 123 31.69 -12.66 11.84
N LEU A 124 31.02 -12.00 12.78
CA LEU A 124 31.69 -11.34 13.90
C LEU A 124 32.41 -12.37 14.78
N GLU A 125 31.80 -13.53 15.02
CA GLU A 125 32.42 -14.59 15.79
C GLU A 125 33.62 -15.22 15.08
N THR A 126 33.58 -15.43 13.76
CA THR A 126 34.74 -15.91 12.99
C THR A 126 35.88 -14.91 13.00
N LEU A 127 35.61 -13.64 12.72
CA LEU A 127 36.62 -12.58 12.76
C LEU A 127 37.21 -12.40 14.18
N THR A 128 36.39 -12.57 15.22
CA THR A 128 36.88 -12.55 16.60
C THR A 128 37.83 -13.73 16.86
N LYS A 129 37.50 -14.94 16.38
CA LYS A 129 38.38 -16.11 16.50
C LYS A 129 39.69 -15.90 15.75
N GLU A 130 39.65 -15.38 14.53
CA GLU A 130 40.83 -15.02 13.74
C GLU A 130 41.70 -13.97 14.44
N LEU A 131 41.09 -12.91 14.97
CA LEU A 131 41.81 -11.88 15.75
C LEU A 131 42.50 -12.49 16.97
N THR A 132 41.85 -13.42 17.69
CA THR A 132 42.49 -14.10 18.82
C THR A 132 43.61 -15.04 18.37
N SER A 133 43.51 -15.64 17.18
CA SER A 133 44.56 -16.48 16.60
C SER A 133 45.78 -15.66 16.25
N LEU A 134 45.61 -14.56 15.51
CA LEU A 134 46.68 -13.65 15.13
C LEU A 134 47.34 -13.02 16.37
N LYS A 135 46.59 -12.76 17.44
CA LYS A 135 47.16 -12.31 18.71
C LYS A 135 48.05 -13.35 19.38
N ARG A 136 47.68 -14.64 19.31
CA ARG A 136 48.53 -15.74 19.83
C ARG A 136 49.79 -15.90 18.98
N GLU A 137 49.65 -15.94 17.67
CA GLU A 137 50.79 -16.05 16.73
C GLU A 137 51.76 -14.87 16.90
N ARG A 138 51.25 -13.64 17.03
CA ARG A 138 52.08 -12.48 17.37
C ARG A 138 52.83 -12.66 18.70
N GLN A 139 52.18 -13.22 19.72
CA GLN A 139 52.83 -13.46 21.01
C GLN A 139 53.90 -14.55 20.91
N GLU A 140 53.66 -15.61 20.13
CA GLU A 140 54.62 -16.67 19.85
C GLU A 140 55.87 -16.10 19.13
N ILE A 141 55.68 -15.31 18.07
CA ILE A 141 56.79 -14.65 17.36
C ILE A 141 57.57 -13.68 18.27
N LEU A 142 56.90 -12.97 19.18
CA LEU A 142 57.57 -12.13 20.16
C LEU A 142 58.42 -12.95 21.14
N ASN A 143 57.90 -14.09 21.61
CA ASN A 143 58.63 -14.99 22.50
C ASN A 143 59.83 -15.62 21.77
N GLU A 144 59.67 -16.02 20.51
CA GLU A 144 60.75 -16.55 19.66
C GLU A 144 61.84 -15.49 19.44
N ASN A 145 61.47 -14.24 19.11
CA ASN A 145 62.43 -13.15 19.01
C ASN A 145 63.17 -12.89 20.32
N GLU A 146 62.48 -12.97 21.47
CA GLU A 146 63.11 -12.84 22.78
C GLU A 146 64.10 -13.99 23.05
N GLN A 147 63.77 -15.22 22.67
CA GLN A 147 64.66 -16.37 22.75
C GLN A 147 65.88 -16.24 21.84
N LEU A 148 65.69 -15.89 20.57
CA LEU A 148 66.77 -15.63 19.63
C LEU A 148 67.67 -14.48 20.09
N GLY A 149 67.09 -13.42 20.68
CA GLY A 149 67.84 -12.33 21.29
C GLY A 149 68.71 -12.79 22.47
N LYS A 150 68.21 -13.70 23.32
CA LYS A 150 68.98 -14.32 24.41
C LYS A 150 70.08 -15.24 23.89
N GLU A 151 69.83 -16.03 22.84
CA GLU A 151 70.84 -16.88 22.20
C GLU A 151 71.95 -16.05 21.54
N LEU A 152 71.58 -14.99 20.81
CA LEU A 152 72.55 -14.02 20.26
C LEU A 152 73.39 -13.37 21.36
N ALA A 153 72.80 -13.01 22.49
CA ALA A 153 73.54 -12.48 23.63
C ALA A 153 74.50 -13.52 24.24
N ARG A 154 74.10 -14.81 24.28
CA ARG A 154 74.95 -15.91 24.76
C ARG A 154 76.15 -16.14 23.84
N LEU A 155 75.91 -16.21 22.53
CA LEU A 155 76.95 -16.36 21.51
C LEU A 155 77.89 -15.14 21.48
N LYS A 156 77.37 -13.94 21.72
CA LYS A 156 78.18 -12.73 21.85
C LYS A 156 79.05 -12.75 23.11
N GLY A 157 78.52 -13.22 24.25
CA GLY A 157 79.31 -13.42 25.47
C GLY A 157 80.39 -14.50 25.34
N GLU A 158 80.10 -15.57 24.56
CA GLU A 158 81.09 -16.60 24.21
C GLU A 158 82.17 -16.05 23.25
N SER A 159 81.83 -15.13 22.33
CA SER A 159 82.79 -14.44 21.45
C SER A 159 83.62 -13.35 22.16
N GLU A 160 83.08 -12.70 23.19
CA GLU A 160 83.82 -11.72 24.01
C GLU A 160 84.84 -12.41 24.94
N GLY A 161 84.63 -13.68 25.34
CA GLY A 161 85.61 -14.48 26.07
C GLY A 161 86.84 -14.92 25.25
N GLU A 162 86.74 -14.97 23.91
CA GLU A 162 87.88 -15.26 23.03
C GLU A 162 88.59 -13.98 22.52
N LYS A 163 87.97 -12.80 22.67
CA LYS A 163 88.51 -11.52 22.18
C LYS A 163 89.22 -10.67 23.26
N GLU A 164 89.31 -11.15 24.50
CA GLU A 164 90.06 -10.46 25.58
C GLU A 164 91.58 -10.72 25.57
N LEU A 165 92.13 -11.36 24.52
CA LEU A 165 93.57 -11.52 24.35
C LEU A 165 94.19 -10.72 23.18
N ASP A 166 93.40 -10.08 22.32
CA ASP A 166 93.94 -9.55 21.05
C ASP A 166 93.60 -8.10 20.69
N ASN A 167 93.11 -7.28 21.63
CA ASN A 167 92.96 -5.85 21.37
C ASN A 167 93.31 -4.98 22.57
N ARG A 168 94.62 -4.87 22.80
CA ARG A 168 95.22 -3.86 23.65
C ARG A 168 95.98 -2.83 22.80
N VAL A 169 95.34 -2.26 21.78
CA VAL A 169 95.81 -1.03 21.12
C VAL A 169 94.61 -0.20 20.66
N ALA A 170 94.59 1.06 21.11
CA ALA A 170 93.76 2.18 20.65
C ALA A 170 92.26 2.16 21.03
N SER A 171 92.02 2.47 22.31
CA SER A 171 90.85 3.25 22.73
C SER A 171 91.13 4.73 22.48
N GLU A 172 90.22 5.44 21.81
CA GLU A 172 89.57 6.66 22.33
C GLU A 172 88.62 7.27 21.26
N LYS A 173 87.32 7.34 21.64
CA LYS A 173 86.36 8.47 21.52
C LYS A 173 86.11 9.14 20.15
N GLU A 174 84.91 9.58 19.76
CA GLU A 174 83.63 9.81 20.44
C GLU A 174 82.53 9.99 19.38
N SER A 175 81.30 9.88 19.85
CA SER A 175 79.99 9.92 19.19
C SER A 175 79.56 11.32 18.73
N GLU A 176 78.65 11.39 17.75
CA GLU A 176 77.46 12.30 17.65
C GLU A 176 76.85 12.12 16.24
N GLU A 177 75.65 11.55 16.08
CA GLU A 177 74.32 12.17 16.14
C GLU A 177 73.96 13.06 14.91
N VAL A 178 72.68 12.96 14.50
CA VAL A 178 71.87 13.89 13.68
C VAL A 178 71.46 13.44 12.25
N SER A 179 70.13 13.37 12.09
CA SER A 179 69.23 13.56 10.92
C SER A 179 69.80 14.34 9.70
N PRO A 180 69.27 14.23 8.44
CA PRO A 180 67.97 14.83 8.10
C PRO A 180 67.18 14.29 6.88
N GLU A 181 65.99 14.90 6.74
CA GLU A 181 65.01 14.92 5.65
C GLU A 181 65.49 15.40 4.25
N GLN A 182 64.68 14.99 3.25
CA GLN A 182 64.23 15.68 2.01
C GLN A 182 65.16 15.87 0.78
N GLU A 183 64.80 15.12 -0.28
CA GLU A 183 64.54 15.52 -1.70
C GLU A 183 65.60 16.33 -2.51
N PRO A 184 65.42 16.58 -3.84
CA PRO A 184 65.20 15.66 -4.98
C PRO A 184 66.09 16.06 -6.20
N VAL A 185 66.56 15.14 -7.07
CA VAL A 185 67.10 15.57 -8.39
C VAL A 185 66.86 14.57 -9.53
N ARG A 186 66.42 15.15 -10.65
CA ARG A 186 66.30 14.66 -12.03
C ARG A 186 67.65 14.09 -12.55
N ASP A 187 67.75 13.32 -13.64
CA ASP A 187 67.63 13.82 -15.02
C ASP A 187 67.88 12.71 -16.07
N VAL A 188 67.38 12.94 -17.29
CA VAL A 188 67.70 12.37 -18.62
C VAL A 188 67.57 10.83 -18.80
N GLY A 189 66.74 10.25 -19.66
CA GLY A 189 66.31 10.64 -21.01
C GLY A 189 67.12 9.87 -22.08
N SER A 190 66.62 8.74 -22.62
CA SER A 190 67.02 8.25 -23.95
C SER A 190 66.10 7.15 -24.48
N GLU A 191 65.29 7.56 -25.45
CA GLU A 191 64.98 6.95 -26.76
C GLU A 191 64.80 5.43 -26.92
N LYS A 192 63.73 5.14 -27.67
CA LYS A 192 63.29 3.83 -28.13
C LYS A 192 63.48 3.77 -29.66
N LEU A 193 63.81 2.57 -30.14
CA LEU A 193 63.87 2.05 -31.53
C LEU A 193 65.22 2.07 -32.26
N SER A 194 65.76 0.87 -32.49
CA SER A 194 65.91 0.31 -33.85
C SER A 194 66.25 -1.19 -33.83
N LYS A 195 65.63 -1.92 -34.76
CA LYS A 195 65.76 -3.36 -35.00
C LYS A 195 67.11 -3.71 -35.66
N ASN A 196 67.62 -4.90 -35.34
CA ASN A 196 68.20 -5.93 -36.22
C ASN A 196 69.55 -6.51 -35.74
N LYS A 197 69.67 -7.83 -35.96
CA LYS A 197 70.90 -8.67 -36.00
C LYS A 197 71.50 -9.18 -34.69
N SER A 198 70.85 -10.16 -34.05
CA SER A 198 71.60 -11.11 -33.19
C SER A 198 70.98 -12.52 -33.10
N LEU A 199 70.15 -12.92 -34.06
CA LEU A 199 69.54 -14.27 -34.10
C LEU A 199 70.05 -15.10 -35.30
N GLN A 200 71.24 -14.78 -35.80
CA GLN A 200 71.86 -15.48 -36.93
C GLN A 200 73.30 -15.94 -36.65
N GLU A 201 73.74 -15.93 -35.38
CA GLU A 201 75.12 -16.31 -35.01
C GLU A 201 75.20 -17.49 -34.03
N PHE A 202 74.08 -18.08 -33.62
CA PHE A 202 74.08 -19.29 -32.78
C PHE A 202 73.83 -20.59 -33.57
N GLU A 203 73.43 -20.49 -34.84
CA GLU A 203 73.04 -21.65 -35.67
C GLU A 203 74.17 -22.15 -36.60
N LEU A 204 75.37 -21.56 -36.50
CA LEU A 204 76.52 -21.91 -37.36
C LEU A 204 77.62 -22.70 -36.65
N MET A 205 77.42 -23.13 -35.40
CA MET A 205 78.43 -23.85 -34.61
C MET A 205 78.03 -25.29 -34.22
N GLU A 206 77.08 -25.91 -34.94
CA GLU A 206 76.66 -27.30 -34.70
C GLU A 206 76.80 -28.23 -35.94
N ASN A 207 77.26 -27.72 -37.08
CA ASN A 207 77.34 -28.50 -38.33
C ASN A 207 78.76 -28.89 -38.80
N LEU A 208 79.71 -29.10 -37.89
CA LEU A 208 81.05 -29.60 -38.25
C LEU A 208 81.48 -30.85 -37.47
N LEU A 209 80.57 -31.74 -37.08
CA LEU A 209 80.96 -33.03 -36.50
C LEU A 209 80.00 -34.17 -36.87
N LYS A 210 79.84 -34.43 -38.17
CA LYS A 210 79.34 -35.71 -38.72
C LYS A 210 79.53 -35.75 -40.23
N SER A 211 80.68 -36.24 -40.69
CA SER A 211 80.87 -37.02 -41.93
C SER A 211 82.35 -37.06 -42.29
N LYS A 212 83.03 -38.17 -41.96
CA LYS A 212 84.05 -38.77 -42.83
C LYS A 212 84.36 -40.18 -42.36
N GLN A 213 83.61 -41.12 -42.94
CA GLN A 213 83.99 -42.52 -43.03
C GLN A 213 84.73 -42.71 -44.37
N GLU A 214 85.77 -43.55 -44.30
CA GLU A 214 86.54 -44.19 -45.38
C GLU A 214 87.66 -43.43 -46.12
N GLY A 215 88.82 -44.12 -46.15
CA GLY A 215 89.80 -44.10 -47.21
C GLY A 215 91.07 -43.29 -46.95
N SER A 216 92.09 -43.90 -46.34
CA SER A 216 93.49 -43.82 -46.82
C SER A 216 94.42 -44.62 -45.90
N GLU A 217 95.24 -45.45 -46.53
CA GLU A 217 96.26 -46.37 -45.99
C GLU A 217 97.49 -45.63 -45.42
N CYS A 218 98.49 -46.42 -44.98
CA CYS A 218 99.91 -46.10 -44.67
C CYS A 218 100.23 -45.66 -43.23
N TRP A 219 101.15 -46.25 -42.46
CA TRP A 219 102.15 -47.30 -42.64
C TRP A 219 102.36 -47.96 -41.26
N ASP A 220 102.39 -49.29 -41.18
CA ASP A 220 103.01 -49.98 -40.05
C ASP A 220 104.05 -50.98 -40.56
N GLN A 221 105.24 -50.83 -39.99
CA GLN A 221 106.32 -51.80 -39.85
C GLN A 221 106.65 -52.72 -41.03
N ARG A 222 107.80 -52.45 -41.67
CA ARG A 222 108.62 -53.52 -42.23
C ARG A 222 110.11 -53.27 -42.01
N SER A 223 110.74 -54.16 -41.24
CA SER A 223 112.12 -54.57 -41.51
C SER A 223 112.40 -55.95 -40.93
N SER A 224 112.14 -56.97 -41.74
CA SER A 224 112.96 -58.19 -41.77
C SER A 224 112.71 -58.86 -43.12
N VAL A 225 113.54 -58.56 -44.12
CA VAL A 225 113.68 -59.40 -45.30
C VAL A 225 115.12 -59.86 -45.37
N SER A 226 115.24 -61.16 -45.18
CA SER A 226 116.40 -62.00 -45.42
C SER A 226 116.77 -61.99 -46.90
N VAL A 227 118.04 -61.70 -47.20
CA VAL A 227 118.65 -61.87 -48.52
C VAL A 227 119.43 -63.19 -48.51
N ARG A 228 119.15 -64.04 -49.50
CA ARG A 228 119.84 -65.31 -49.75
C ARG A 228 121.01 -65.13 -50.73
N SER A 229 122.11 -65.83 -50.45
CA SER A 229 123.00 -66.57 -51.39
C SER A 229 123.95 -65.71 -52.27
N SER A 230 125.21 -66.06 -52.57
CA SER A 230 125.83 -67.38 -52.80
C SER A 230 127.38 -67.31 -52.96
N PHE A 231 128.05 -68.48 -52.90
CA PHE A 231 129.34 -68.88 -53.56
C PHE A 231 130.67 -68.27 -53.04
N THR A 232 131.83 -68.93 -52.91
CA THR A 232 132.32 -70.29 -53.18
C THR A 232 133.65 -70.54 -52.42
N ARG A 233 133.86 -71.81 -52.10
CA ARG A 233 135.09 -72.57 -51.77
C ARG A 233 136.28 -72.27 -52.71
N GLN A 234 137.54 -72.29 -52.20
CA GLN A 234 138.60 -73.26 -52.57
C GLN A 234 140.03 -72.81 -52.20
N GLU A 235 140.74 -73.68 -51.48
CA GLU A 235 142.19 -73.69 -51.23
C GLU A 235 143.00 -74.09 -52.47
N ARG A 236 144.27 -73.64 -52.57
CA ARG A 236 145.38 -74.42 -53.16
C ARG A 236 146.77 -73.80 -52.94
N ASN A 237 147.66 -74.62 -52.36
CA ASN A 237 148.99 -75.06 -52.89
C ASN A 237 150.09 -74.00 -53.16
N ARG A 238 151.41 -74.21 -53.01
CA ARG A 238 152.38 -75.33 -52.75
C ARG A 238 153.76 -74.61 -52.83
N LEU A 239 154.84 -74.81 -52.05
CA LEU A 239 155.86 -75.88 -52.11
C LEU A 239 157.17 -75.41 -51.43
N LEU A 240 157.85 -76.35 -50.76
CA LEU A 240 159.31 -76.58 -50.61
C LEU A 240 160.24 -75.43 -50.15
N TRP A 241 160.93 -75.58 -49.01
CA TRP A 241 162.36 -75.95 -48.95
C TRP A 241 162.71 -76.50 -47.55
N GLU A 242 163.62 -77.47 -47.58
CA GLU A 242 164.17 -78.28 -46.49
C GLU A 242 164.55 -77.55 -45.18
N ASP A 243 164.21 -78.24 -44.10
CA ASP A 243 165.03 -78.64 -42.95
C ASP A 243 166.02 -77.66 -42.27
N VAL A 244 165.83 -77.57 -40.95
CA VAL A 244 166.71 -77.01 -39.90
C VAL A 244 166.41 -75.56 -39.43
N SER A 245 165.16 -75.06 -39.56
CA SER A 245 164.74 -73.79 -38.91
C SER A 245 163.32 -73.78 -38.31
N VAL A 246 162.69 -74.94 -38.14
CA VAL A 246 161.25 -75.13 -37.82
C VAL A 246 160.89 -74.88 -36.33
N ILE A 247 161.87 -74.91 -35.42
CA ILE A 247 161.60 -74.85 -33.97
C ILE A 247 161.34 -73.40 -33.47
N GLU A 248 161.91 -72.37 -34.12
CA GLU A 248 161.68 -70.97 -33.74
C GLU A 248 160.38 -70.37 -34.32
N GLU A 249 159.95 -70.79 -35.51
CA GLU A 249 158.72 -70.28 -36.14
C GLU A 249 157.43 -70.82 -35.51
N ASP A 250 157.44 -72.06 -35.01
CA ASP A 250 156.26 -72.61 -34.34
C ASP A 250 156.08 -72.02 -32.93
N ALA A 251 157.17 -71.66 -32.25
CA ALA A 251 157.12 -70.92 -30.97
C ALA A 251 156.55 -69.51 -31.13
N THR A 252 156.92 -68.80 -32.20
CA THR A 252 156.37 -67.47 -32.51
C THR A 252 154.90 -67.54 -32.94
N LYS A 253 154.49 -68.56 -33.71
CA LYS A 253 153.07 -68.81 -34.05
C LYS A 253 152.23 -69.15 -32.82
N ILE A 254 152.73 -70.01 -31.92
CA ILE A 254 152.04 -70.34 -30.65
C ILE A 254 151.87 -69.08 -29.80
N THR A 255 152.90 -68.22 -29.73
CA THR A 255 152.84 -66.95 -28.99
C THR A 255 151.84 -65.97 -29.60
N ALA A 256 151.79 -65.85 -30.93
CA ALA A 256 150.82 -65.02 -31.64
C ALA A 256 149.38 -65.52 -31.49
N LEU A 257 149.18 -66.84 -31.49
CA LEU A 257 147.87 -67.45 -31.21
C LEU A 257 147.45 -67.23 -29.75
N LYS A 258 148.39 -67.27 -28.80
CA LYS A 258 148.13 -67.01 -27.38
C LYS A 258 147.73 -65.55 -27.15
N LEU A 259 148.43 -64.58 -27.74
CA LEU A 259 148.04 -63.18 -27.71
C LEU A 259 146.68 -62.92 -28.37
N ARG A 260 146.40 -63.57 -29.51
CA ARG A 260 145.06 -63.48 -30.15
C ARG A 260 143.96 -64.09 -29.28
N LEU A 261 144.25 -65.17 -28.58
CA LEU A 261 143.31 -65.77 -27.62
C LEU A 261 143.09 -64.85 -26.43
N ASP A 262 144.15 -64.29 -25.85
CA ASP A 262 144.08 -63.37 -24.71
C ASP A 262 143.34 -62.07 -25.10
N GLU A 263 143.59 -61.53 -26.30
CA GLU A 263 142.87 -60.38 -26.85
C GLU A 263 141.39 -60.72 -27.07
N SER A 264 141.08 -61.88 -27.64
CA SER A 264 139.71 -62.37 -27.81
C SER A 264 138.98 -62.57 -26.48
N GLN A 265 139.66 -63.12 -25.46
CA GLN A 265 139.12 -63.27 -24.10
C GLN A 265 138.85 -61.92 -23.44
N LYS A 266 139.75 -60.95 -23.62
CA LYS A 266 139.56 -59.58 -23.13
C LYS A 266 138.40 -58.87 -23.80
N VAL A 267 138.25 -59.03 -25.13
CA VAL A 267 137.09 -58.54 -25.88
C VAL A 267 135.81 -59.19 -25.37
N LEU A 268 135.77 -60.51 -25.17
CA LEU A 268 134.61 -61.20 -24.61
C LEU A 268 134.26 -60.75 -23.18
N LEU A 269 135.26 -60.48 -22.34
CA LEU A 269 135.02 -59.93 -20.99
C LEU A 269 134.41 -58.54 -21.07
N LYS A 270 134.94 -57.68 -21.94
CA LYS A 270 134.39 -56.34 -22.18
C LYS A 270 132.97 -56.42 -22.74
N GLU A 271 132.72 -57.29 -23.71
CA GLU A 271 131.37 -57.53 -24.25
C GLU A 271 130.39 -58.03 -23.18
N ARG A 272 130.86 -58.86 -22.23
CA ARG A 272 130.05 -59.30 -21.08
C ARG A 272 129.76 -58.16 -20.11
N GLU A 273 130.74 -57.31 -19.83
CA GLU A 273 130.58 -56.12 -18.98
C GLU A 273 129.64 -55.09 -19.64
N ASP A 274 129.84 -54.81 -20.92
CA ASP A 274 128.98 -53.96 -21.73
C ASP A 274 127.55 -54.51 -21.77
N LYS A 275 127.38 -55.83 -21.98
CA LYS A 275 126.07 -56.50 -21.89
C LYS A 275 125.42 -56.29 -20.52
N LEU A 276 126.16 -56.46 -19.42
CA LEU A 276 125.64 -56.23 -18.07
C LEU A 276 125.26 -54.76 -17.84
N SER A 277 126.06 -53.81 -18.34
CA SER A 277 125.77 -52.38 -18.25
C SER A 277 124.52 -52.00 -19.03
N LEU A 278 124.37 -52.54 -20.25
CA LEU A 278 123.19 -52.38 -21.09
C LEU A 278 121.96 -53.01 -20.44
N SER A 279 122.07 -54.22 -19.86
CA SER A 279 120.98 -54.84 -19.11
C SER A 279 120.51 -53.98 -17.92
N LYS A 280 121.44 -53.42 -17.13
CA LYS A 280 121.08 -52.50 -16.04
C LYS A 280 120.43 -51.21 -16.54
N ASN A 281 120.89 -50.68 -17.68
CA ASN A 281 120.28 -49.50 -18.29
C ASN A 281 118.88 -49.80 -18.83
N ILE A 282 118.67 -50.97 -19.43
CA ILE A 282 117.34 -51.45 -19.86
C ILE A 282 116.42 -51.55 -18.66
N GLU A 283 116.84 -52.20 -17.57
CA GLU A 283 116.04 -52.33 -16.34
C GLU A 283 115.65 -50.97 -15.74
N LYS A 284 116.58 -49.99 -15.73
CA LYS A 284 116.27 -48.61 -15.31
C LYS A 284 115.25 -47.95 -16.23
N LEU A 285 115.42 -48.05 -17.55
CA LEU A 285 114.49 -47.48 -18.52
C LEU A 285 113.12 -48.16 -18.45
N GLU A 286 113.06 -49.46 -18.20
CA GLU A 286 111.83 -50.22 -17.95
C GLU A 286 111.13 -49.77 -16.66
N GLY A 287 111.90 -49.50 -15.61
CA GLY A 287 111.42 -48.91 -14.36
C GLY A 287 110.86 -47.50 -14.54
N GLU A 288 111.59 -46.62 -15.24
CA GLU A 288 111.15 -45.27 -15.57
C GLU A 288 109.89 -45.29 -16.45
N LEU A 289 109.84 -46.17 -17.46
CA LEU A 289 108.68 -46.37 -18.32
C LEU A 289 107.46 -46.83 -17.52
N SER A 290 107.66 -47.72 -16.54
CA SER A 290 106.59 -48.16 -15.63
C SER A 290 106.11 -47.03 -14.71
N GLN A 291 107.01 -46.20 -14.19
CA GLN A 291 106.66 -45.01 -13.42
C GLN A 291 105.88 -43.98 -14.24
N TRP A 292 106.30 -43.73 -15.48
CA TRP A 292 105.59 -42.82 -16.40
C TRP A 292 104.21 -43.34 -16.78
N LYS A 293 104.03 -44.66 -16.93
CA LYS A 293 102.71 -45.28 -17.12
C LYS A 293 101.78 -45.02 -15.94
N ILE A 294 102.25 -45.23 -14.71
CA ILE A 294 101.46 -44.97 -13.49
C ILE A 294 101.08 -43.49 -13.41
N LYS A 295 102.03 -42.57 -13.63
CA LYS A 295 101.76 -41.12 -13.63
C LYS A 295 100.73 -40.73 -14.69
N PHE A 296 100.81 -41.33 -15.89
CA PHE A 296 99.83 -41.10 -16.94
C PHE A 296 98.43 -41.60 -16.54
N GLU A 297 98.34 -42.78 -15.94
CA GLU A 297 97.07 -43.33 -15.44
C GLU A 297 96.48 -42.47 -14.31
N GLU A 298 97.30 -41.99 -13.37
CA GLU A 298 96.90 -41.07 -12.30
C GLU A 298 96.42 -39.73 -12.86
N LEU A 299 97.16 -39.14 -13.79
CA LEU A 299 96.75 -37.89 -14.45
C LEU A 299 95.43 -38.07 -15.20
N ASN A 300 95.25 -39.23 -15.86
CA ASN A 300 94.00 -39.54 -16.55
C ASN A 300 92.84 -39.72 -15.55
N LYS A 301 93.05 -40.35 -14.39
CA LYS A 301 92.05 -40.42 -13.30
C LYS A 301 91.71 -39.03 -12.77
N ASN A 302 92.69 -38.18 -12.51
CA ASN A 302 92.47 -36.79 -12.06
C ASN A 302 91.70 -35.98 -13.10
N LYS A 303 92.03 -36.13 -14.39
CA LYS A 303 91.27 -35.50 -15.48
C LYS A 303 89.80 -35.96 -15.47
N GLN A 304 89.55 -37.26 -15.33
CA GLN A 304 88.18 -37.79 -15.26
C GLN A 304 87.43 -37.28 -14.02
N GLU A 305 88.11 -37.16 -12.87
CA GLU A 305 87.52 -36.64 -11.64
C GLU A 305 87.15 -35.15 -11.77
N VAL A 306 88.05 -34.33 -12.33
CA VAL A 306 87.75 -32.92 -12.62
C VAL A 306 86.58 -32.79 -13.59
N LEU A 307 86.50 -33.64 -14.63
CA LEU A 307 85.36 -33.64 -15.55
C LEU A 307 84.05 -34.02 -14.85
N LYS A 308 84.06 -34.98 -13.93
CA LYS A 308 82.88 -35.33 -13.13
C LYS A 308 82.47 -34.17 -12.22
N GLN A 309 83.41 -33.55 -11.51
CA GLN A 309 83.14 -32.39 -10.67
C GLN A 309 82.58 -31.23 -11.47
N LEU A 310 83.12 -30.96 -12.67
CA LEU A 310 82.60 -29.95 -13.57
C LEU A 310 81.16 -30.26 -14.02
N ASN A 311 80.85 -31.52 -14.32
CA ASN A 311 79.49 -31.92 -14.69
C ASN A 311 78.51 -31.78 -13.52
N ILE A 312 78.88 -32.21 -12.32
CA ILE A 312 78.06 -32.02 -11.11
C ILE A 312 77.83 -30.53 -10.87
N LEU A 313 78.87 -29.70 -10.99
CA LEU A 313 78.74 -28.26 -10.81
C LEU A 313 77.82 -27.64 -11.87
N LYS A 314 77.89 -28.10 -13.13
CA LYS A 314 76.98 -27.66 -14.19
C LYS A 314 75.53 -28.06 -13.90
N GLU A 315 75.30 -29.27 -13.43
CA GLU A 315 73.97 -29.77 -13.05
C GLU A 315 73.39 -28.94 -11.90
N ILE A 316 74.18 -28.68 -10.85
CA ILE A 316 73.75 -27.81 -9.74
C ILE A 316 73.40 -26.40 -10.21
N HIS A 317 74.22 -25.79 -11.06
CA HIS A 317 73.91 -24.47 -11.61
C HIS A 317 72.66 -24.49 -12.49
N GLN A 318 72.45 -25.56 -13.26
CA GLN A 318 71.27 -25.72 -14.10
C GLN A 318 69.99 -25.88 -13.26
N ASP A 319 70.05 -26.66 -12.18
CA ASP A 319 68.96 -26.80 -11.21
C ASP A 319 68.66 -25.47 -10.52
N GLU A 320 69.67 -24.72 -10.12
CA GLU A 320 69.51 -23.41 -9.49
C GLU A 320 68.88 -22.40 -10.44
N LEU A 321 69.30 -22.37 -11.71
CA LEU A 321 68.65 -21.56 -12.75
C LEU A 321 67.19 -21.98 -12.97
N GLY A 322 66.89 -23.28 -12.87
CA GLY A 322 65.52 -23.80 -12.91
C GLY A 322 64.67 -23.25 -11.77
N ARG A 323 65.16 -23.34 -10.52
CA ARG A 323 64.46 -22.81 -9.34
C ARG A 323 64.22 -21.30 -9.42
N ILE A 324 65.25 -20.54 -9.77
CA ILE A 324 65.12 -19.07 -9.95
C ILE A 324 64.10 -18.73 -11.03
N SER A 325 64.02 -19.53 -12.11
CA SER A 325 63.05 -19.32 -13.18
C SER A 325 61.63 -19.62 -12.71
N GLU A 326 61.42 -20.71 -11.96
CA GLU A 326 60.12 -21.06 -11.36
C GLU A 326 59.66 -20.00 -10.35
N ASP A 327 60.54 -19.55 -9.45
CA ASP A 327 60.26 -18.49 -8.48
C ASP A 327 59.84 -17.19 -9.19
N LEU A 328 60.53 -16.82 -10.29
CA LEU A 328 60.20 -15.63 -11.08
C LEU A 328 58.84 -15.76 -11.78
N GLU A 329 58.50 -16.95 -12.29
CA GLU A 329 57.18 -17.22 -12.90
C GLU A 329 56.06 -17.11 -11.86
N ASP A 330 56.25 -17.65 -10.66
CA ASP A 330 55.31 -17.55 -9.55
C ASP A 330 55.12 -16.10 -9.08
N GLU A 331 56.21 -15.33 -8.95
CA GLU A 331 56.14 -13.90 -8.63
C GLU A 331 55.40 -13.10 -9.71
N LEU A 332 55.65 -13.38 -11.00
CA LEU A 332 54.91 -12.78 -12.12
C LEU A 332 53.42 -13.15 -12.07
N GLY A 333 53.11 -14.41 -11.72
CA GLY A 333 51.74 -14.88 -11.52
C GLY A 333 51.03 -14.15 -10.38
N ALA A 334 51.70 -14.00 -9.23
CA ALA A 334 51.20 -13.27 -8.07
C ALA A 334 50.96 -11.79 -8.40
N ARG A 335 51.90 -11.16 -9.13
CA ARG A 335 51.77 -9.78 -9.58
C ARG A 335 50.59 -9.59 -10.55
N SER A 336 50.43 -10.48 -11.52
CA SER A 336 49.28 -10.48 -12.44
C SER A 336 47.94 -10.63 -11.70
N SER A 337 47.88 -11.50 -10.69
CA SER A 337 46.71 -11.65 -9.80
C SER A 337 46.42 -10.36 -9.04
N MET A 338 47.45 -9.69 -8.53
CA MET A 338 47.31 -8.39 -7.85
C MET A 338 46.81 -7.30 -8.81
N ASP A 339 47.35 -7.23 -10.02
CA ASP A 339 46.92 -6.27 -11.04
C ASP A 339 45.44 -6.46 -11.42
N LYS A 340 44.97 -7.71 -11.53
CA LYS A 340 43.53 -8.02 -11.74
C LYS A 340 42.68 -7.51 -10.59
N LYS A 341 43.07 -7.76 -9.33
CA LYS A 341 42.35 -7.27 -8.15
C LYS A 341 42.30 -5.74 -8.11
N LEU A 342 43.40 -5.08 -8.47
CA LEU A 342 43.44 -3.61 -8.56
C LEU A 342 42.50 -3.08 -9.64
N ALA A 343 42.43 -3.75 -10.80
CA ALA A 343 41.49 -3.39 -11.86
C ALA A 343 40.02 -3.58 -11.43
N GLU A 344 39.70 -4.68 -10.75
CA GLU A 344 38.37 -4.95 -10.19
C GLU A 344 37.97 -3.88 -9.16
N LEU A 345 38.85 -3.54 -8.22
CA LEU A 345 38.59 -2.50 -7.23
C LEU A 345 38.39 -1.11 -7.86
N ARG A 346 39.12 -0.79 -8.94
CA ARG A 346 38.91 0.45 -9.71
C ARG A 346 37.55 0.46 -10.39
N SER A 347 37.17 -0.63 -11.06
CA SER A 347 35.86 -0.75 -11.69
C SER A 347 34.72 -0.65 -10.68
N GLU A 348 34.88 -1.25 -9.51
CA GLU A 348 33.89 -1.18 -8.43
C GLU A 348 33.76 0.25 -7.87
N MET A 349 34.88 0.96 -7.74
CA MET A 349 34.88 2.37 -7.35
C MET A 349 34.12 3.25 -8.36
N GLU A 350 34.37 3.06 -9.66
CA GLU A 350 33.66 3.77 -10.73
C GLU A 350 32.15 3.46 -10.73
N ARG A 351 31.79 2.19 -10.54
CA ARG A 351 30.39 1.76 -10.42
C ARG A 351 29.70 2.46 -9.25
N LEU A 352 30.32 2.47 -8.07
CA LEU A 352 29.79 3.14 -6.89
C LEU A 352 29.68 4.65 -7.06
N GLN A 353 30.62 5.29 -7.75
CA GLN A 353 30.54 6.72 -8.08
C GLN A 353 29.36 7.03 -9.00
N ALA A 354 29.14 6.21 -10.04
CA ALA A 354 28.00 6.35 -10.94
C ALA A 354 26.66 6.15 -10.22
N GLU A 355 26.58 5.15 -9.33
CA GLU A 355 25.38 4.92 -8.50
C GLU A 355 25.12 6.08 -7.54
N ASN A 356 26.16 6.62 -6.91
CA ASN A 356 26.03 7.78 -6.02
C ASN A 356 25.46 8.99 -6.79
N ALA A 357 25.99 9.28 -7.99
CA ALA A 357 25.48 10.35 -8.85
C ALA A 357 24.02 10.10 -9.29
N ALA A 358 23.66 8.86 -9.64
CA ALA A 358 22.30 8.50 -10.03
C ALA A 358 21.30 8.66 -8.86
N GLU A 359 21.69 8.25 -7.65
CA GLU A 359 20.88 8.43 -6.44
C GLU A 359 20.74 9.90 -6.04
N TRP A 360 21.77 10.73 -6.22
CA TRP A 360 21.64 12.19 -6.09
C TRP A 360 20.59 12.76 -7.05
N GLY A 361 20.65 12.41 -8.34
CA GLY A 361 19.66 12.88 -9.31
C GLY A 361 18.24 12.36 -9.02
N LYS A 362 18.11 11.16 -8.45
CA LYS A 362 16.81 10.61 -8.01
C LYS A 362 16.29 11.33 -6.78
N ARG A 363 17.14 11.66 -5.81
CA ARG A 363 16.79 12.45 -4.64
C ARG A 363 16.28 13.82 -5.03
N GLU A 364 16.95 14.50 -5.96
CA GLU A 364 16.52 15.82 -6.45
C GLU A 364 15.14 15.75 -7.12
N ARG A 365 14.91 14.77 -8.00
CA ARG A 365 13.60 14.54 -8.61
C ARG A 365 12.51 14.29 -7.56
N LEU A 366 12.76 13.44 -6.57
CA LEU A 366 11.80 13.18 -5.49
C LEU A 366 11.54 14.41 -4.61
N GLU A 367 12.55 15.24 -4.33
CA GLU A 367 12.36 16.48 -3.57
C GLU A 367 11.50 17.49 -4.37
N THR A 368 11.70 17.60 -5.69
CA THR A 368 10.85 18.47 -6.53
C THR A 368 9.41 17.97 -6.59
N GLU A 369 9.20 16.66 -6.73
CA GLU A 369 7.86 16.04 -6.71
C GLU A 369 7.18 16.22 -5.36
N LYS A 370 7.91 16.02 -4.25
CA LYS A 370 7.42 16.30 -2.90
C LYS A 370 6.95 17.75 -2.75
N LEU A 371 7.75 18.73 -3.17
CA LEU A 371 7.37 20.14 -3.11
C LEU A 371 6.13 20.45 -3.97
N ASN A 372 5.98 19.79 -5.12
CA ASN A 372 4.78 19.92 -5.96
C ASN A 372 3.53 19.35 -5.26
N LEU A 373 3.64 18.15 -4.71
CA LEU A 373 2.56 17.52 -3.93
C LEU A 373 2.19 18.34 -2.70
N GLU A 374 3.15 18.96 -2.01
CA GLU A 374 2.89 19.86 -0.89
C GLU A 374 2.09 21.10 -1.32
N ARG A 375 2.42 21.70 -2.47
CA ARG A 375 1.66 22.82 -3.04
C ARG A 375 0.24 22.41 -3.45
N GLU A 376 0.08 21.26 -4.09
CA GLU A 376 -1.23 20.73 -4.47
C GLU A 376 -2.07 20.41 -3.24
N ASN A 377 -1.48 19.81 -2.20
CA ASN A 377 -2.18 19.52 -0.95
C ASN A 377 -2.65 20.81 -0.26
N LYS A 378 -1.81 21.85 -0.24
CA LYS A 378 -2.20 23.17 0.26
C LYS A 378 -3.37 23.76 -0.53
N LYS A 379 -3.36 23.64 -1.86
CA LYS A 379 -4.46 24.10 -2.72
C LYS A 379 -5.76 23.34 -2.46
N LEU A 380 -5.70 22.01 -2.34
CA LEU A 380 -6.88 21.18 -2.05
C LEU A 380 -7.46 21.48 -0.66
N ARG A 381 -6.61 21.70 0.34
CA ARG A 381 -7.06 22.11 1.68
C ARG A 381 -7.80 23.44 1.65
N ALA A 382 -7.26 24.44 0.93
CA ALA A 382 -7.94 25.73 0.76
C ALA A 382 -9.30 25.57 0.06
N GLN A 383 -9.38 24.72 -0.98
CA GLN A 383 -10.65 24.43 -1.66
C GLN A 383 -11.69 23.74 -0.76
N ILE A 384 -11.24 22.83 0.12
CA ILE A 384 -12.11 22.20 1.11
C ILE A 384 -12.64 23.26 2.08
N GLU A 385 -11.78 24.12 2.60
CA GLU A 385 -12.17 25.21 3.52
C GLU A 385 -13.18 26.17 2.86
N ASP A 386 -12.95 26.58 1.61
CA ASP A 386 -13.88 27.43 0.85
C ASP A 386 -15.25 26.76 0.68
N LEU A 387 -15.28 25.47 0.31
CA LEU A 387 -16.53 24.71 0.13
C LEU A 387 -17.28 24.50 1.46
N GLU A 388 -16.55 24.22 2.54
CA GLU A 388 -17.11 24.12 3.89
C GLU A 388 -17.71 25.46 4.33
N GLU A 389 -17.05 26.57 4.05
CA GLU A 389 -17.57 27.90 4.36
C GLU A 389 -18.83 28.21 3.55
N VAL A 390 -18.86 27.88 2.25
CA VAL A 390 -20.04 28.04 1.40
C VAL A 390 -21.20 27.19 1.92
N LEU A 391 -20.96 25.93 2.32
CA LEU A 391 -21.98 25.08 2.93
C LEU A 391 -22.48 25.64 4.26
N ALA A 392 -21.59 26.13 5.12
CA ALA A 392 -21.96 26.75 6.38
C ALA A 392 -22.78 28.04 6.18
N ARG A 393 -22.44 28.86 5.18
CA ARG A 393 -23.19 30.04 4.78
C ARG A 393 -24.58 29.66 4.27
N LYS A 394 -24.70 28.66 3.39
CA LYS A 394 -25.99 28.16 2.90
C LYS A 394 -26.86 27.62 4.04
N ARG A 395 -26.30 26.82 4.96
CA ARG A 395 -27.02 26.32 6.14
C ARG A 395 -27.57 27.46 6.99
N ARG A 396 -26.76 28.50 7.26
CA ARG A 396 -27.22 29.71 7.99
C ARG A 396 -28.32 30.46 7.26
N GLN A 397 -28.19 30.64 5.95
CA GLN A 397 -29.21 31.30 5.13
C GLN A 397 -30.54 30.52 5.14
N THR A 398 -30.50 29.22 4.92
CA THR A 398 -31.70 28.36 4.98
C THR A 398 -32.34 28.38 6.36
N ALA A 399 -31.54 28.27 7.44
CA ALA A 399 -32.04 28.35 8.81
C ALA A 399 -32.71 29.70 9.11
N SER A 400 -32.09 30.80 8.66
CA SER A 400 -32.66 32.15 8.84
C SER A 400 -33.96 32.33 8.06
N ALA A 401 -34.05 31.81 6.83
CA ALA A 401 -35.27 31.87 6.03
C ALA A 401 -36.42 31.08 6.68
N LEU A 402 -36.12 29.87 7.18
CA LEU A 402 -37.11 29.07 7.90
C LEU A 402 -37.57 29.74 9.21
N ASP A 403 -36.67 30.41 9.93
CA ASP A 403 -37.02 31.14 11.15
C ASP A 403 -37.92 32.36 10.84
N THR A 404 -37.67 33.08 9.75
CA THR A 404 -38.54 34.18 9.31
C THR A 404 -39.92 33.69 8.86
N ASP A 405 -39.97 32.59 8.12
CA ASP A 405 -41.24 31.98 7.68
C ASP A 405 -42.04 31.48 8.88
N LEU A 406 -41.37 30.81 9.83
CA LEU A 406 -42.00 30.34 11.06
C LEU A 406 -42.58 31.48 11.89
N LYS A 407 -41.85 32.59 12.06
CA LYS A 407 -42.36 33.79 12.73
C LYS A 407 -43.57 34.38 12.01
N THR A 408 -43.53 34.43 10.68
CA THR A 408 -44.63 34.94 9.85
C THR A 408 -45.89 34.08 10.00
N ILE A 409 -45.76 32.76 9.88
CA ILE A 409 -46.85 31.80 10.08
C ILE A 409 -47.40 31.87 11.51
N GLN A 410 -46.52 32.03 12.51
CA GLN A 410 -46.94 32.23 13.91
C GLN A 410 -47.78 33.49 14.09
N THR A 411 -47.38 34.62 13.48
CA THR A 411 -48.15 35.86 13.54
C THR A 411 -49.51 35.74 12.84
N GLU A 412 -49.54 35.16 11.64
CA GLU A 412 -50.80 34.92 10.91
C GLU A 412 -51.73 33.99 11.67
N LEU A 413 -51.21 32.92 12.28
CA LEU A 413 -51.99 32.00 13.11
C LEU A 413 -52.59 32.72 14.32
N PHE A 414 -51.82 33.60 14.97
CA PHE A 414 -52.31 34.40 16.09
C PHE A 414 -53.45 35.34 15.65
N GLU A 415 -53.29 36.04 14.52
CA GLU A 415 -54.32 36.91 13.95
C GLU A 415 -55.59 36.12 13.58
N LYS A 416 -55.46 34.96 12.94
CA LYS A 416 -56.60 34.09 12.61
C LYS A 416 -57.32 33.57 13.84
N ASN A 417 -56.59 33.23 14.91
CA ASN A 417 -57.21 32.85 16.18
C ASN A 417 -57.97 34.01 16.83
N LYS A 418 -57.45 35.24 16.71
CA LYS A 418 -58.14 36.45 17.17
C LYS A 418 -59.41 36.71 16.35
N GLU A 419 -59.33 36.68 15.02
CA GLU A 419 -60.49 36.79 14.12
C GLU A 419 -61.56 35.73 14.44
N LEU A 420 -61.14 34.48 14.68
CA LEU A 420 -62.04 33.40 15.06
C LEU A 420 -62.76 33.70 16.39
N ALA A 421 -62.04 34.23 17.39
CA ALA A 421 -62.63 34.62 18.67
C ALA A 421 -63.65 35.77 18.50
N ASP A 422 -63.31 36.78 17.69
CA ASP A 422 -64.19 37.89 17.38
C ASP A 422 -65.46 37.42 16.64
N LEU A 423 -65.31 36.54 15.65
CA LEU A 423 -66.44 35.93 14.93
C LEU A 423 -67.32 35.10 15.88
N LYS A 424 -66.74 34.31 16.79
CA LYS A 424 -67.50 33.59 17.82
C LYS A 424 -68.32 34.54 18.70
N HIS A 425 -67.74 35.67 19.10
CA HIS A 425 -68.42 36.69 19.90
C HIS A 425 -69.58 37.36 19.14
N VAL A 426 -69.36 37.76 17.89
CA VAL A 426 -70.40 38.33 17.02
C VAL A 426 -71.52 37.32 16.79
N HIS A 427 -71.18 36.06 16.48
CA HIS A 427 -72.16 34.99 16.33
C HIS A 427 -72.99 34.78 17.61
N ALA A 428 -72.36 34.78 18.79
CA ALA A 428 -73.07 34.68 20.06
C ALA A 428 -74.04 35.86 20.28
N LYS A 429 -73.63 37.09 19.95
CA LYS A 429 -74.51 38.28 19.98
C LYS A 429 -75.69 38.16 19.03
N LEU A 430 -75.44 37.79 17.77
CA LEU A 430 -76.49 37.59 16.76
C LEU A 430 -77.47 36.49 17.16
N LYS A 431 -76.97 35.39 17.73
CA LYS A 431 -77.80 34.31 18.28
C LYS A 431 -78.72 34.83 19.38
N LYS A 432 -78.22 35.68 20.30
CA LYS A 432 -79.03 36.29 21.35
C LYS A 432 -80.10 37.22 20.76
N GLN A 433 -79.74 38.10 19.82
CA GLN A 433 -80.70 38.99 19.14
C GLN A 433 -81.77 38.21 18.39
N TYR A 434 -81.40 37.13 17.70
CA TYR A 434 -82.34 36.25 17.02
C TYR A 434 -83.34 35.61 18.01
N GLN A 435 -82.87 35.16 19.18
CA GLN A 435 -83.73 34.63 20.24
C GLN A 435 -84.69 35.69 20.79
N GLU A 436 -84.20 36.92 21.03
CA GLU A 436 -85.02 38.06 21.44
C GLU A 436 -86.11 38.37 20.40
N LYS A 437 -85.75 38.45 19.11
CA LYS A 437 -86.72 38.65 18.02
C LYS A 437 -87.71 37.51 17.85
N THR A 438 -87.26 36.26 18.05
CA THR A 438 -88.15 35.10 18.05
C THR A 438 -89.18 35.21 19.18
N ALA A 439 -88.76 35.64 20.38
CA ALA A 439 -89.65 35.86 21.51
C ALA A 439 -90.62 37.03 21.25
N GLU A 440 -90.13 38.17 20.73
CA GLU A 440 -90.98 39.31 20.32
C GLU A 440 -92.04 38.89 19.31
N LEU A 441 -91.66 38.12 18.28
CA LEU A 441 -92.57 37.59 17.27
C LEU A 441 -93.62 36.67 17.90
N ALA A 442 -93.22 35.79 18.82
CA ALA A 442 -94.15 34.93 19.54
C ALA A 442 -95.16 35.75 20.37
N HIS A 443 -94.73 36.84 21.01
CA HIS A 443 -95.64 37.76 21.71
C HIS A 443 -96.60 38.49 20.74
N ALA A 444 -96.11 38.93 19.59
CA ALA A 444 -96.95 39.55 18.56
C ALA A 444 -97.99 38.58 18.00
N ASN A 445 -97.60 37.34 17.70
CA ASN A 445 -98.52 36.30 17.26
C ASN A 445 -99.62 36.02 18.29
N ARG A 446 -99.29 35.93 19.59
CA ARG A 446 -100.32 35.78 20.64
C ARG A 446 -101.32 36.94 20.67
N ARG A 447 -100.87 38.18 20.44
CA ARG A 447 -101.79 39.34 20.34
C ARG A 447 -102.68 39.23 19.11
N VAL A 448 -102.13 38.83 17.97
CA VAL A 448 -102.91 38.58 16.75
C VAL A 448 -103.95 37.49 17.01
N GLU A 449 -103.57 36.37 17.63
CA GLU A 449 -104.50 35.28 18.01
C GLU A 449 -105.60 35.78 18.97
N GLN A 450 -105.28 36.67 19.91
CA GLN A 450 -106.26 37.31 20.80
C GLN A 450 -107.26 38.16 20.00
N HIS A 451 -106.78 39.07 19.15
CA HIS A 451 -107.63 39.90 18.31
C HIS A 451 -108.46 39.07 17.33
N GLU A 452 -107.89 38.00 16.75
CA GLU A 452 -108.64 37.04 15.94
C GLU A 452 -109.76 36.39 16.75
N GLY A 453 -109.52 36.06 18.02
CA GLY A 453 -110.52 35.57 18.95
C GLY A 453 -111.63 36.59 19.24
N GLU A 454 -111.28 37.85 19.48
CA GLU A 454 -112.23 38.96 19.67
C GLU A 454 -113.08 39.19 18.42
N VAL A 455 -112.45 39.22 17.24
CA VAL A 455 -113.14 39.33 15.95
C VAL A 455 -114.11 38.16 15.76
N LYS A 456 -113.73 36.92 16.11
CA LYS A 456 -114.64 35.77 16.06
C LYS A 456 -115.83 35.95 17.01
N LYS A 457 -115.62 36.43 18.24
CA LYS A 457 -116.70 36.72 19.20
C LYS A 457 -117.65 37.80 18.68
N LEU A 458 -117.09 38.92 18.18
CA LEU A 458 -117.88 40.01 17.59
C LEU A 458 -118.67 39.52 16.37
N ARG A 459 -118.07 38.70 15.52
CA ARG A 459 -118.79 38.06 14.39
C ARG A 459 -119.97 37.22 14.88
N LEU A 460 -119.79 36.38 15.90
CA LEU A 460 -120.88 35.60 16.49
C LEU A 460 -121.96 36.49 17.10
N ARG A 461 -121.60 37.58 17.79
CA ARG A 461 -122.59 38.54 18.33
C ARG A 461 -123.35 39.26 17.22
N VAL A 462 -122.68 39.62 16.12
CA VAL A 462 -123.34 40.18 14.93
C VAL A 462 -124.32 39.17 14.33
N GLU A 463 -123.95 37.88 14.25
CA GLU A 463 -124.87 36.83 13.79
C GLU A 463 -126.07 36.65 14.73
N GLU A 464 -125.87 36.76 16.04
CA GLU A 464 -126.95 36.72 17.04
C GLU A 464 -127.88 37.93 16.92
N LEU A 465 -127.34 39.15 16.87
CA LEU A 465 -128.10 40.37 16.64
C LEU A 465 -128.88 40.34 15.32
N LYS A 466 -128.34 39.72 14.27
CA LYS A 466 -129.06 39.50 13.01
C LYS A 466 -130.26 38.56 13.19
N LYS A 467 -130.15 37.52 14.02
CA LYS A 467 -131.28 36.64 14.36
C LYS A 467 -132.32 37.36 15.20
N GLU A 468 -131.89 38.12 16.21
CA GLU A 468 -132.77 38.96 17.03
C GLU A 468 -133.50 40.00 16.17
N LEU A 469 -132.81 40.64 15.21
CA LEU A 469 -133.42 41.55 14.24
C LEU A 469 -134.46 40.85 13.37
N ALA A 470 -134.14 39.69 12.79
CA ALA A 470 -135.09 38.92 12.00
C ALA A 470 -136.33 38.53 12.83
N GLN A 471 -136.15 38.17 14.10
CA GLN A 471 -137.25 37.88 15.00
C GLN A 471 -138.11 39.12 15.30
N ALA A 472 -137.50 40.28 15.51
CA ALA A 472 -138.23 41.53 15.70
C ALA A 472 -138.98 41.97 14.42
N GLU A 473 -138.41 41.72 13.24
CA GLU A 473 -139.07 41.90 11.95
C GLU A 473 -140.29 40.98 11.82
N ASP A 474 -140.16 39.69 12.19
CA ASP A 474 -141.29 38.74 12.23
C ASP A 474 -142.39 39.21 13.20
N GLU A 475 -142.02 39.69 14.40
CA GLU A 475 -142.97 40.24 15.38
C GLU A 475 -143.67 41.51 14.87
N LEU A 476 -142.95 42.37 14.14
CA LEU A 476 -143.53 43.55 13.48
C LEU A 476 -144.52 43.13 12.39
N ASP A 477 -144.20 42.11 11.60
CA ASP A 477 -145.11 41.56 10.60
C ASP A 477 -146.35 40.91 11.23
N GLU A 478 -146.18 40.21 12.35
CA GLU A 478 -147.27 39.69 13.18
C GLU A 478 -148.15 40.85 13.70
N ALA A 479 -147.55 41.92 14.22
CA ALA A 479 -148.25 43.13 14.67
C ALA A 479 -148.97 43.83 13.51
N HIS A 480 -148.34 43.98 12.35
CA HIS A 480 -148.99 44.51 11.14
C HIS A 480 -150.14 43.61 10.68
N ASN A 481 -150.01 42.29 10.78
CA ASN A 481 -151.08 41.34 10.50
C ASN A 481 -152.25 41.52 11.50
N GLN A 482 -151.94 41.74 12.79
CA GLN A 482 -152.93 42.03 13.83
C GLN A 482 -153.63 43.37 13.58
N VAL A 483 -152.88 44.43 13.24
CA VAL A 483 -153.43 45.72 12.82
C VAL A 483 -154.34 45.54 11.61
N ARG A 484 -153.93 44.78 10.59
CA ARG A 484 -154.79 44.48 9.44
C ARG A 484 -156.06 43.69 9.82
N LYS A 485 -155.99 42.75 10.78
CA LYS A 485 -157.18 42.06 11.31
C LYS A 485 -158.11 43.01 12.07
N LEU A 486 -157.56 43.84 12.95
CA LEU A 486 -158.31 44.86 13.68
C LEU A 486 -158.92 45.89 12.74
N GLN A 487 -158.21 46.29 11.68
CA GLN A 487 -158.72 47.18 10.65
C GLN A 487 -159.90 46.55 9.92
N ARG A 488 -159.80 45.27 9.49
CA ARG A 488 -160.96 44.57 8.91
C ARG A 488 -162.14 44.49 9.88
N SER A 489 -161.89 44.23 11.16
CA SER A 489 -162.96 44.23 12.18
C SER A 489 -163.56 45.63 12.38
N LEU A 490 -162.75 46.68 12.34
CA LEU A 490 -163.21 48.07 12.38
C LEU A 490 -164.03 48.40 11.13
N ASP A 491 -163.60 47.98 9.95
CA ASP A 491 -164.33 48.17 8.69
C ASP A 491 -165.65 47.40 8.72
N GLU A 492 -165.70 46.17 9.25
CA GLU A 492 -166.94 45.41 9.47
C GLU A 492 -167.89 46.09 10.48
N GLN A 493 -167.36 46.63 11.58
CA GLN A 493 -168.15 47.43 12.54
C GLN A 493 -168.61 48.75 11.93
N THR A 494 -167.80 49.36 11.08
CA THR A 494 -168.14 50.58 10.33
C THR A 494 -169.22 50.28 9.31
N GLU A 495 -169.14 49.15 8.59
CA GLU A 495 -170.17 48.67 7.66
C GLU A 495 -171.47 48.29 8.39
N GLN A 496 -171.38 47.75 9.61
CA GLN A 496 -172.54 47.61 10.49
C GLN A 496 -173.12 48.97 10.89
N GLY A 497 -172.26 49.93 11.22
CA GLY A 497 -172.64 51.32 11.51
C GLY A 497 -173.30 52.00 10.31
N GLU A 498 -172.76 51.81 9.10
CA GLU A 498 -173.30 52.30 7.83
C GLU A 498 -174.60 51.58 7.48
N ASN A 499 -174.74 50.28 7.71
CA ASN A 499 -176.00 49.56 7.52
C ASN A 499 -177.09 50.04 8.50
N LEU A 500 -176.73 50.30 9.75
CA LEU A 500 -177.63 50.92 10.73
C LEU A 500 -177.95 52.36 10.35
N GLN A 501 -176.99 53.11 9.79
CA GLN A 501 -177.19 54.45 9.25
C GLN A 501 -178.11 54.43 8.03
N VAL A 502 -177.98 53.45 7.13
CA VAL A 502 -178.88 53.23 5.99
C VAL A 502 -180.28 52.83 6.47
N GLN A 503 -180.41 52.04 7.54
CA GLN A 503 -181.70 51.76 8.18
C GLN A 503 -182.30 53.02 8.82
N LEU A 504 -181.48 53.85 9.46
CA LEU A 504 -181.87 55.18 9.96
C LEU A 504 -182.30 56.11 8.84
N ASP A 505 -181.57 56.14 7.72
CA ASP A 505 -181.90 56.90 6.52
C ASP A 505 -183.13 56.33 5.80
N HIS A 506 -183.41 55.04 5.90
CA HIS A 506 -184.64 54.40 5.39
C HIS A 506 -185.85 54.75 6.26
N LEU A 507 -185.67 54.81 7.59
CA LEU A 507 -186.68 55.30 8.55
C LEU A 507 -186.88 56.83 8.46
N GLN A 508 -185.81 57.60 8.23
CA GLN A 508 -185.86 59.04 7.96
C GLN A 508 -186.44 59.33 6.56
N SER A 509 -186.18 58.49 5.57
CA SER A 509 -186.80 58.56 4.22
C SER A 509 -188.28 58.20 4.25
N ARG A 510 -188.73 57.36 5.18
CA ARG A 510 -190.17 57.16 5.48
C ARG A 510 -190.82 58.38 6.15
N LEU A 511 -190.04 59.30 6.74
CA LEU A 511 -190.58 60.47 7.43
C LEU A 511 -190.42 61.79 6.65
N ARG A 512 -189.53 61.86 5.64
CA ARG A 512 -189.24 63.10 4.87
C ARG A 512 -189.54 63.03 3.37
N ARG A 513 -190.20 61.96 2.89
CA ARG A 513 -191.15 62.03 1.77
C ARG A 513 -192.55 62.08 2.38
N GLN A 514 -193.32 63.15 2.23
CA GLN A 514 -193.69 63.62 0.90
C GLN A 514 -193.05 64.98 0.55
N GLN A 515 -191.73 65.05 0.65
CA GLN A 515 -190.82 66.03 0.05
C GLN A 515 -190.88 67.40 0.72
N ASN A 516 -189.76 67.81 1.34
CA ASN A 516 -189.18 69.12 1.06
C ASN A 516 -187.73 69.26 1.60
N ILE A 517 -186.98 70.03 0.81
CA ILE A 517 -185.54 70.33 0.75
C ILE A 517 -185.52 71.79 0.22
N PRO A 518 -184.53 72.66 0.48
CA PRO A 518 -183.62 72.81 1.62
C PRO A 518 -183.38 74.31 1.99
N LEU A 519 -182.35 74.50 2.83
CA LEU A 519 -181.32 75.57 2.75
C LEU A 519 -181.38 76.72 3.77
N PHE A 520 -180.76 76.48 4.93
CA PHE A 520 -180.13 77.40 5.91
C PHE A 520 -179.25 76.49 6.80
N GLY A 521 -178.11 76.82 7.43
CA GLY A 521 -177.37 78.05 7.70
C GLY A 521 -176.69 77.92 9.10
N LYS A 522 -175.38 78.19 9.18
CA LYS A 522 -174.65 78.88 10.30
C LYS A 522 -174.44 78.25 11.72
N ILE A 523 -173.18 78.37 12.19
CA ILE A 523 -172.65 78.76 13.54
C ILE A 523 -172.30 77.66 14.60
N ARG A 524 -170.98 77.54 14.87
CA ARG A 524 -170.19 77.65 16.15
C ARG A 524 -170.72 77.00 17.46
N ALA A 525 -169.86 76.23 18.18
CA ALA A 525 -169.44 76.46 19.59
C ALA A 525 -168.70 75.26 20.26
N SER A 526 -167.80 75.62 21.18
CA SER A 526 -167.04 74.80 22.16
C SER A 526 -167.87 74.16 23.28
N ARG A 527 -167.36 73.11 23.96
CA ARG A 527 -167.09 73.02 25.42
C ARG A 527 -166.91 71.58 25.98
N PHE A 528 -165.86 71.40 26.84
CA PHE A 528 -165.68 70.51 28.04
C PHE A 528 -165.72 68.97 27.83
N GLY A 529 -164.81 68.08 28.28
CA GLY A 529 -163.97 67.94 29.51
C GLY A 529 -164.65 66.95 30.51
N PRO A 530 -164.00 66.28 31.49
CA PRO A 530 -162.59 65.87 31.74
C PRO A 530 -162.41 64.40 32.29
N ASP A 531 -161.16 63.93 32.49
CA ASP A 531 -160.62 63.31 33.74
C ASP A 531 -159.31 62.48 33.53
N ASN A 532 -158.21 63.06 34.05
CA ASN A 532 -156.97 62.60 34.75
C ASN A 532 -156.69 61.07 34.99
N PRO A 533 -155.52 60.63 35.54
CA PRO A 533 -154.15 61.21 35.70
C PRO A 533 -153.02 60.33 35.09
N GLY A 534 -151.78 60.83 34.89
CA GLY A 534 -150.62 60.70 35.82
C GLY A 534 -149.78 59.46 35.44
N GLU A 535 -148.45 59.39 35.40
CA GLU A 535 -147.31 60.01 36.09
C GLU A 535 -146.09 59.43 35.31
N GLY A 536 -145.06 60.17 34.87
CA GLY A 536 -143.96 60.72 35.65
C GLY A 536 -142.64 60.36 34.93
N THR A 537 -141.86 61.37 34.48
CA THR A 537 -140.55 61.78 35.05
C THR A 537 -139.43 60.74 34.81
N SER A 538 -138.21 61.08 34.36
CA SER A 538 -137.43 62.28 34.68
C SER A 538 -136.23 62.45 33.73
N ASP A 539 -136.02 63.68 33.30
CA ASP A 539 -134.71 64.26 32.98
C ASP A 539 -133.77 64.18 34.20
N LEU A 540 -132.46 64.09 33.95
CA LEU A 540 -131.46 64.80 34.74
C LEU A 540 -130.33 65.29 33.81
N ASP A 541 -130.09 66.59 33.94
CA ASP A 541 -129.11 67.42 33.26
C ASP A 541 -127.65 67.12 33.66
N GLU A 542 -126.76 67.53 32.74
CA GLU A 542 -125.44 68.16 32.89
C GLU A 542 -124.45 67.69 33.98
N ASP A 543 -123.22 67.37 33.54
CA ASP A 543 -122.00 67.89 34.16
C ASP A 543 -120.80 67.86 33.20
N GLU A 544 -119.98 68.90 33.31
CA GLU A 544 -118.78 69.24 32.54
C GLU A 544 -117.55 68.33 32.80
N ASP A 545 -116.61 68.38 31.85
CA ASP A 545 -115.14 68.35 31.99
C ASP A 545 -114.41 67.20 32.72
N LEU A 546 -113.56 66.47 31.98
CA LEU A 546 -112.08 66.53 32.06
C LEU A 546 -111.38 65.27 31.48
N GLN A 547 -110.53 65.52 30.48
CA GLN A 547 -109.14 65.05 30.31
C GLN A 547 -108.74 63.55 30.13
N ILE A 548 -108.01 63.33 29.02
CA ILE A 548 -106.74 62.56 28.89
C ILE A 548 -106.93 61.02 28.97
N GLN A 549 -106.51 60.14 28.05
CA GLN A 549 -105.22 59.97 27.37
C GLN A 549 -105.34 58.87 26.28
N VAL A 550 -104.61 59.02 25.18
CA VAL A 550 -104.24 57.98 24.18
C VAL A 550 -103.29 56.96 24.88
N PRO A 551 -103.36 55.64 24.64
CA PRO A 551 -102.84 54.97 23.43
C PRO A 551 -103.86 54.24 22.56
#